data_AF-A0A6A8LQR8-F1
#
_entry.id   AF-A0A6A8LQR8-F1
#
_cell.length_a   1.000
_cell.length_b   1.000
_cell.length_c   1.000
_cell.angle_alpha   90.00
_cell.angle_beta   90.00
_cell.angle_gamma   90.00
#
_symmetry.space_group_name_H-M   'P 1'
#
loop_
_entity.id
_entity.type
_entity.pdbx_description
1 polymer ?
#
loop_
_entity_poly.entity_id
_entity_poly.type
_entity_poly.pdbx_seq_one_letter_code
_entity_poly.pdbx_strand_id
1 'polypeptide(L)'
;ALAPFGTDNPRPVFEFKDYEVNIVQAIGQQKNHLKLQLQSNNSQVDALDFGIGSKKISEIERNKNSVRLIGTLGKNVWQSRVNLQIMIEDILLDDSNTGTVVEIQRKNKLTKSVFQQQATYVFFDKKLYNQVMPYLADNSEAYLYNFSDDKKLNCDTLIVVDCPDNIEKLKSLLAKATVKHFIFVGYTRENTYLNGLPTREQFGRLYKFSQTHTNVNIRRDLQKLADYLKLKRELLVFMINVFFEAKFVKIENGLMSGNTNVTPHNLEDTNSYQAYLQKMKAQKSLIYSKSTDLQKGVLKYLDENN
;
A
#
# COMPACT_ATOMS: atom_id res chain seq x y z
N ALA A 1 -50.33 -16.65 6.63
CA ALA A 1 -49.21 -16.65 7.59
C ALA A 1 -48.48 -17.99 7.47
N LEU A 2 -47.15 -18.03 7.60
CA LEU A 2 -46.35 -19.27 7.46
C LEU A 2 -46.24 -20.10 8.75
N ALA A 3 -46.66 -19.55 9.89
CA ALA A 3 -46.69 -20.24 11.17
C ALA A 3 -47.94 -21.14 11.29
N PRO A 4 -47.92 -22.21 12.12
CA PRO A 4 -46.86 -22.61 13.05
C PRO A 4 -45.69 -23.35 12.37
N PHE A 5 -44.49 -23.18 12.94
CA PHE A 5 -43.30 -23.91 12.49
C PHE A 5 -43.10 -25.19 13.31
N GLY A 6 -42.53 -26.21 12.68
CA GLY A 6 -42.29 -27.52 13.28
C GLY A 6 -41.54 -28.43 12.31
N THR A 7 -41.51 -29.73 12.59
CA THR A 7 -40.77 -30.73 11.78
C THR A 7 -41.19 -30.71 10.30
N ASP A 8 -42.50 -30.62 10.04
CA ASP A 8 -43.06 -30.62 8.67
C ASP A 8 -43.14 -29.22 8.03
N ASN A 9 -42.77 -28.17 8.77
CA ASN A 9 -42.76 -26.78 8.32
C ASN A 9 -41.63 -26.01 9.01
N PRO A 10 -40.36 -26.21 8.59
CA PRO A 10 -39.24 -25.51 9.19
C PRO A 10 -39.30 -24.01 8.91
N ARG A 11 -38.59 -23.23 9.70
CA ARG A 11 -38.46 -21.79 9.45
C ARG A 11 -37.75 -21.57 8.11
N PRO A 12 -38.16 -20.56 7.31
CA PRO A 12 -37.42 -20.19 6.11
C PRO A 12 -35.98 -19.79 6.45
N VAL A 13 -35.04 -20.41 5.77
CA VAL A 13 -33.61 -20.10 5.84
C VAL A 13 -33.24 -19.26 4.61
N PHE A 14 -32.50 -18.18 4.83
CA PHE A 14 -32.08 -17.25 3.79
C PHE A 14 -30.57 -17.23 3.67
N GLU A 15 -30.07 -17.15 2.44
CA GLU A 15 -28.71 -16.71 2.17
C GLU A 15 -28.66 -15.19 2.18
N PHE A 16 -27.77 -14.63 2.99
CA PHE A 16 -27.53 -13.20 3.04
C PHE A 16 -26.36 -12.84 2.12
N LYS A 17 -26.48 -11.71 1.41
CA LYS A 17 -25.47 -11.22 0.46
C LYS A 17 -25.24 -9.73 0.66
N ASP A 18 -24.18 -9.22 0.05
CA ASP A 18 -23.88 -7.78 -0.06
C ASP A 18 -23.80 -7.07 1.31
N TYR A 19 -23.01 -7.64 2.22
CA TYR A 19 -22.74 -7.07 3.54
C TYR A 19 -21.25 -7.13 3.89
N GLU A 20 -20.82 -6.24 4.79
CA GLU A 20 -19.52 -6.28 5.45
C GLU A 20 -19.67 -6.77 6.90
N VAL A 21 -18.67 -7.51 7.40
CA VAL A 21 -18.59 -7.89 8.81
C VAL A 21 -17.75 -6.87 9.58
N ASN A 22 -18.42 -6.04 10.37
CA ASN A 22 -17.76 -5.00 11.16
C ASN A 22 -17.18 -5.53 12.46
N ILE A 23 -17.96 -6.34 13.16
CA ILE A 23 -17.63 -6.86 14.49
C ILE A 23 -17.76 -8.37 14.47
N VAL A 24 -16.74 -9.03 15.00
CA VAL A 24 -16.73 -10.45 15.37
C VAL A 24 -16.51 -10.51 16.87
N GLN A 25 -17.46 -11.05 17.63
CA GLN A 25 -17.38 -11.13 19.07
C GLN A 25 -17.74 -12.52 19.59
N ALA A 26 -16.90 -13.04 20.48
CA ALA A 26 -17.26 -14.18 21.31
C ALA A 26 -18.10 -13.72 22.50
N ILE A 27 -19.31 -14.27 22.66
CA ILE A 27 -20.25 -13.96 23.73
C ILE A 27 -20.52 -15.20 24.61
N GLY A 28 -21.15 -14.97 25.77
CA GLY A 28 -21.40 -16.00 26.78
C GLY A 28 -20.23 -16.22 27.74
N GLN A 29 -20.51 -16.84 28.89
CA GLN A 29 -19.50 -17.07 29.94
C GLN A 29 -18.30 -17.89 29.44
N GLN A 30 -18.57 -18.89 28.60
CA GLN A 30 -17.55 -19.77 28.02
C GLN A 30 -16.96 -19.23 26.71
N LYS A 31 -17.40 -18.05 26.22
CA LYS A 31 -16.97 -17.46 24.95
C LYS A 31 -17.07 -18.42 23.75
N ASN A 32 -18.14 -19.21 23.73
CA ASN A 32 -18.41 -20.26 22.73
C ASN A 32 -19.56 -19.92 21.78
N HIS A 33 -20.14 -18.73 21.91
CA HIS A 33 -21.17 -18.23 21.01
C HIS A 33 -20.63 -17.04 20.22
N LEU A 34 -21.08 -16.89 18.99
CA LEU A 34 -20.66 -15.83 18.08
C LEU A 34 -21.72 -14.75 17.99
N LYS A 35 -21.27 -13.50 18.04
CA LYS A 35 -22.00 -12.34 17.57
C LYS A 35 -21.26 -11.70 16.42
N LEU A 36 -21.94 -11.59 15.29
CA LEU A 36 -21.52 -10.78 14.16
C LEU A 36 -22.37 -9.51 14.09
N GLN A 37 -21.73 -8.42 13.67
CA GLN A 37 -22.43 -7.21 13.23
C GLN A 37 -22.25 -7.09 11.73
N LEU A 38 -23.34 -7.29 10.99
CA LEU A 38 -23.37 -7.15 9.55
C LEU A 38 -23.80 -5.73 9.19
N GLN A 39 -23.09 -5.10 8.27
CA GLN A 39 -23.44 -3.79 7.73
C GLN A 39 -23.67 -3.86 6.22
N SER A 40 -24.74 -3.23 5.76
CA SER A 40 -24.98 -2.98 4.34
C SER A 40 -25.56 -1.58 4.19
N ASN A 41 -24.90 -0.73 3.39
CA ASN A 41 -25.21 0.70 3.27
C ASN A 41 -25.32 1.37 4.66
N ASN A 42 -26.46 2.02 4.95
CA ASN A 42 -26.75 2.67 6.24
C ASN A 42 -27.53 1.78 7.21
N SER A 43 -27.61 0.46 6.95
CA SER A 43 -28.33 -0.49 7.81
C SER A 43 -27.38 -1.48 8.45
N GLN A 44 -27.74 -1.89 9.67
CA GLN A 44 -26.96 -2.81 10.48
C GLN A 44 -27.89 -3.86 11.08
N VAL A 45 -27.44 -5.11 11.11
CA VAL A 45 -28.14 -6.21 11.76
C VAL A 45 -27.15 -7.09 12.51
N ASP A 46 -27.55 -7.53 13.70
CA ASP A 46 -26.78 -8.50 14.47
C ASP A 46 -27.12 -9.92 14.00
N ALA A 47 -26.09 -10.77 13.85
CA ALA A 47 -26.26 -12.19 13.56
C ALA A 47 -25.61 -13.04 14.67
N LEU A 48 -26.31 -14.07 15.14
CA LEU A 48 -25.93 -14.87 16.29
C LEU A 48 -25.83 -16.35 15.93
N ASP A 49 -24.74 -16.99 16.37
CA ASP A 49 -24.58 -18.45 16.35
C ASP A 49 -24.29 -18.94 17.77
N PHE A 50 -25.08 -19.92 18.23
CA PHE A 50 -24.90 -20.51 19.54
C PHE A 50 -24.14 -21.84 19.44
N GLY A 51 -22.90 -21.85 19.93
CA GLY A 51 -22.16 -23.10 20.14
C GLY A 51 -21.10 -23.41 19.09
N ILE A 52 -20.86 -22.49 18.15
CA ILE A 52 -19.81 -22.60 17.12
C ILE A 52 -18.38 -22.80 17.69
N GLY A 53 -18.14 -22.41 18.94
CA GLY A 53 -16.88 -22.64 19.66
C GLY A 53 -15.79 -21.61 19.36
N SER A 54 -14.95 -21.36 20.37
CA SER A 54 -13.95 -20.27 20.36
C SER A 54 -12.94 -20.36 19.21
N LYS A 55 -12.52 -21.58 18.83
CA LYS A 55 -11.58 -21.80 17.72
C LYS A 55 -12.13 -21.28 16.39
N LYS A 56 -13.40 -21.58 16.08
CA LYS A 56 -14.06 -21.14 14.85
C LYS A 56 -14.30 -19.63 14.85
N ILE A 57 -14.62 -19.05 16.02
CA ILE A 57 -14.75 -17.59 16.18
C ILE A 57 -13.44 -16.87 15.84
N SER A 58 -12.31 -17.35 16.35
CA SER A 58 -11.01 -16.74 16.01
C SER A 58 -10.64 -16.92 14.54
N GLU A 59 -11.08 -17.99 13.89
CA GLU A 59 -10.92 -18.19 12.44
C GLU A 59 -11.76 -17.19 11.65
N ILE A 60 -13.01 -16.97 12.05
CA ILE A 60 -13.91 -15.97 11.46
C ILE A 60 -13.36 -14.56 11.65
N GLU A 61 -12.82 -14.23 12.82
CA GLU A 61 -12.24 -12.91 13.10
C GLU A 61 -11.08 -12.58 12.17
N ARG A 62 -10.19 -13.56 11.91
CA ARG A 62 -9.07 -13.40 10.97
C ARG A 62 -9.53 -13.27 9.52
N ASN A 63 -10.66 -13.88 9.16
CA ASN A 63 -11.18 -13.98 7.80
C ASN A 63 -12.54 -13.29 7.66
N LYS A 64 -12.74 -12.16 8.34
CA LYS A 64 -14.05 -11.50 8.44
C LYS A 64 -14.64 -11.09 7.07
N ASN A 65 -13.79 -10.87 6.07
CA ASN A 65 -14.19 -10.52 4.72
C ASN A 65 -14.66 -11.75 3.91
N SER A 66 -14.39 -12.98 4.39
CA SER A 66 -14.76 -14.24 3.72
C SER A 66 -16.07 -14.82 4.24
N VAL A 67 -16.73 -14.15 5.18
CA VAL A 67 -17.87 -14.73 5.89
C VAL A 67 -19.11 -14.71 5.01
N ARG A 68 -19.53 -15.89 4.55
CA ARG A 68 -20.86 -16.15 3.99
C ARG A 68 -21.69 -16.89 5.03
N LEU A 69 -22.95 -16.49 5.18
CA LEU A 69 -23.84 -17.12 6.16
C LEU A 69 -25.24 -17.34 5.60
N ILE A 70 -25.85 -18.41 6.10
CA ILE A 70 -27.28 -18.67 5.98
C ILE A 70 -27.93 -18.59 7.37
N GLY A 71 -29.18 -18.16 7.41
CA GLY A 71 -29.85 -18.02 8.69
C GLY A 71 -31.34 -17.74 8.61
N THR A 72 -31.99 -17.78 9.77
CA THR A 72 -33.40 -17.42 9.92
C THR A 72 -33.54 -16.03 10.54
N LEU A 73 -34.63 -15.33 10.20
CA LEU A 73 -34.92 -14.02 10.78
C LEU A 73 -35.58 -14.16 12.15
N GLY A 74 -35.04 -13.46 13.14
CA GLY A 74 -35.51 -13.41 14.52
C GLY A 74 -35.80 -12.00 15.01
N LYS A 75 -36.53 -11.91 16.12
CA LYS A 75 -36.73 -10.66 16.87
C LYS A 75 -36.06 -10.79 18.22
N ASN A 76 -35.22 -9.83 18.57
CA ASN A 76 -34.70 -9.64 19.92
C ASN A 76 -35.57 -8.64 20.66
N VAL A 77 -36.14 -9.02 21.79
CA VAL A 77 -36.94 -8.13 22.62
C VAL A 77 -36.20 -7.90 23.94
N TRP A 78 -35.63 -6.72 24.10
CA TRP A 78 -34.89 -6.34 25.30
C TRP A 78 -35.30 -4.93 25.74
N GLN A 79 -35.69 -4.77 27.02
CA GLN A 79 -36.13 -3.48 27.58
C GLN A 79 -37.16 -2.75 26.70
N SER A 80 -38.17 -3.47 26.23
CA SER A 80 -39.25 -2.96 25.35
C SER A 80 -38.79 -2.47 23.97
N ARG A 81 -37.52 -2.68 23.59
CA ARG A 81 -37.03 -2.46 22.23
C ARG A 81 -37.04 -3.77 21.47
N VAL A 82 -37.52 -3.72 20.23
CA VAL A 82 -37.53 -4.86 19.31
C VAL A 82 -36.52 -4.60 18.21
N ASN A 83 -35.47 -5.40 18.17
CA ASN A 83 -34.47 -5.36 17.11
C ASN A 83 -34.61 -6.62 16.25
N LEU A 84 -34.42 -6.48 14.93
CA LEU A 84 -34.25 -7.62 14.05
C LEU A 84 -32.87 -8.23 14.27
N GLN A 85 -32.80 -9.55 14.24
CA GLN A 85 -31.54 -10.29 14.29
C GLN A 85 -31.60 -11.49 13.35
N ILE A 86 -30.43 -11.98 12.97
CA ILE A 86 -30.30 -13.23 12.21
C ILE A 86 -29.85 -14.32 13.19
N MET A 87 -30.55 -15.44 13.17
CA MET A 87 -30.06 -16.68 13.79
C MET A 87 -29.32 -17.46 12.72
N ILE A 88 -28.00 -17.58 12.89
CA ILE A 88 -27.12 -18.25 11.95
C ILE A 88 -27.36 -19.75 12.05
N GLU A 89 -27.57 -20.38 10.89
CA GLU A 89 -27.69 -21.84 10.76
C GLU A 89 -26.37 -22.46 10.28
N ASP A 90 -25.63 -21.76 9.41
CA ASP A 90 -24.30 -22.19 8.97
C ASP A 90 -23.45 -21.01 8.48
N ILE A 91 -22.12 -21.18 8.58
CA ILE A 91 -21.12 -20.20 8.13
C ILE A 91 -20.09 -20.89 7.24
N LEU A 92 -19.93 -20.35 6.04
CA LEU A 92 -18.84 -20.68 5.14
C LEU A 92 -17.82 -19.54 5.16
N LEU A 93 -16.55 -19.88 5.37
CA LEU A 93 -15.44 -18.98 5.05
C LEU A 93 -15.08 -19.23 3.60
N ASP A 94 -15.52 -18.33 2.74
CA ASP A 94 -15.37 -18.45 1.30
C ASP A 94 -14.40 -17.40 0.79
N ASP A 95 -13.16 -17.83 0.56
CA ASP A 95 -12.11 -16.99 -0.02
C ASP A 95 -12.32 -16.74 -1.53
N SER A 96 -13.35 -17.34 -2.15
CA SER A 96 -13.70 -17.05 -3.54
C SER A 96 -14.53 -15.77 -3.72
N ASN A 97 -15.09 -15.23 -2.62
CA ASN A 97 -15.97 -14.04 -2.64
C ASN A 97 -15.46 -12.86 -1.76
N THR A 98 -14.23 -12.92 -1.26
CA THR A 98 -13.64 -11.92 -0.32
C THR A 98 -13.24 -10.59 -0.93
N GLY A 99 -13.25 -10.46 -2.25
CA GLY A 99 -12.48 -9.41 -2.92
C GLY A 99 -10.98 -9.53 -2.64
N THR A 100 -10.18 -8.63 -3.19
CA THR A 100 -8.73 -8.63 -2.89
C THR A 100 -8.49 -8.24 -1.43
N VAL A 101 -7.75 -9.06 -0.67
CA VAL A 101 -7.24 -8.65 0.65
C VAL A 101 -6.05 -7.70 0.46
N VAL A 102 -6.03 -6.57 1.16
CA VAL A 102 -4.93 -5.57 1.08
C VAL A 102 -4.23 -5.38 2.42
N GLU A 103 -2.96 -5.78 2.49
CA GLU A 103 -2.09 -5.61 3.65
C GLU A 103 -1.03 -4.51 3.42
N ILE A 104 -0.84 -3.63 4.40
CA ILE A 104 0.12 -2.52 4.34
C ILE A 104 1.19 -2.70 5.42
N GLN A 105 2.42 -3.04 5.01
CA GLN A 105 3.52 -3.42 5.93
C GLN A 105 4.70 -2.43 6.00
N ARG A 106 4.68 -1.29 5.30
CA ARG A 106 5.65 -0.16 5.31
C ARG A 106 6.91 -0.40 6.15
N LYS A 107 7.96 -0.97 5.53
CA LYS A 107 9.21 -1.31 6.23
C LYS A 107 10.33 -0.32 5.89
N ASN A 108 11.02 0.17 6.94
CA ASN A 108 12.22 1.00 6.78
C ASN A 108 13.51 0.17 6.55
N LYS A 109 13.44 -1.15 6.78
CA LYS A 109 14.51 -2.12 6.55
C LYS A 109 13.91 -3.42 6.03
N LEU A 110 14.52 -3.99 5.00
CA LEU A 110 14.13 -5.29 4.47
C LEU A 110 14.92 -6.40 5.17
N THR A 111 14.20 -7.43 5.60
CA THR A 111 14.76 -8.66 6.19
C THR A 111 14.46 -9.84 5.29
N LYS A 112 15.27 -10.90 5.35
CA LYS A 112 15.05 -12.11 4.55
C LYS A 112 13.65 -12.71 4.71
N SER A 113 13.05 -12.57 5.89
CA SER A 113 11.69 -13.04 6.18
C SER A 113 10.61 -12.48 5.25
N VAL A 114 10.79 -11.28 4.69
CA VAL A 114 9.87 -10.70 3.69
C VAL A 114 9.82 -11.55 2.42
N PHE A 115 10.90 -12.26 2.13
CA PHE A 115 11.13 -13.00 0.88
C PHE A 115 10.92 -14.51 1.04
N GLN A 116 10.39 -14.97 2.18
CA GLN A 116 10.16 -16.40 2.45
C GLN A 116 8.75 -16.88 2.08
N GLN A 117 7.86 -15.97 1.65
CA GLN A 117 6.52 -16.31 1.23
C GLN A 117 6.52 -16.62 -0.28
N GLN A 118 5.85 -17.70 -0.70
CA GLN A 118 5.64 -17.95 -2.11
C GLN A 118 4.67 -16.90 -2.67
N ALA A 119 5.16 -16.04 -3.56
CA ALA A 119 4.40 -14.92 -4.12
C ALA A 119 5.01 -14.42 -5.44
N THR A 120 4.28 -13.53 -6.12
CA THR A 120 4.85 -12.66 -7.15
C THR A 120 5.36 -11.38 -6.49
N TYR A 121 6.67 -11.16 -6.53
CA TYR A 121 7.32 -9.96 -6.01
C TYR A 121 7.52 -8.93 -7.11
N VAL A 122 7.07 -7.69 -6.89
CA VAL A 122 7.26 -6.58 -7.82
C VAL A 122 8.17 -5.52 -7.23
N PHE A 123 9.09 -5.05 -8.08
CA PHE A 123 10.10 -4.05 -7.75
C PHE A 123 10.08 -2.91 -8.77
N PHE A 124 10.34 -1.70 -8.30
CA PHE A 124 10.55 -0.51 -9.14
C PHE A 124 12.03 -0.09 -9.18
N ASP A 125 12.83 -0.46 -8.18
CA ASP A 125 14.27 -0.22 -8.11
C ASP A 125 15.05 -1.45 -8.60
N LYS A 126 15.72 -1.31 -9.76
CA LYS A 126 16.53 -2.37 -10.38
C LYS A 126 17.67 -2.88 -9.49
N LYS A 127 18.29 -2.01 -8.68
CA LYS A 127 19.40 -2.43 -7.80
C LYS A 127 18.85 -3.28 -6.66
N LEU A 128 17.69 -2.94 -6.11
CA LEU A 128 17.01 -3.71 -5.09
C LEU A 128 16.56 -5.07 -5.63
N TYR A 129 15.94 -5.08 -6.82
CA TYR A 129 15.57 -6.31 -7.53
C TYR A 129 16.77 -7.27 -7.60
N ASN A 130 17.90 -6.82 -8.18
CA ASN A 130 19.11 -7.63 -8.30
C ASN A 130 19.68 -8.10 -6.94
N GLN A 131 19.60 -7.26 -5.92
CA GLN A 131 20.10 -7.57 -4.58
C GLN A 131 19.26 -8.65 -3.88
N VAL A 132 17.96 -8.70 -4.15
CA VAL A 132 17.01 -9.56 -3.45
C VAL A 132 16.80 -10.92 -4.13
N MET A 133 17.01 -11.02 -5.45
CA MET A 133 16.81 -12.27 -6.22
C MET A 133 17.37 -13.53 -5.53
N PRO A 134 18.58 -13.52 -4.94
CA PRO A 134 19.14 -14.72 -4.30
C PRO A 134 18.44 -15.17 -3.01
N TYR A 135 17.49 -14.40 -2.48
CA TYR A 135 16.84 -14.65 -1.18
C TYR A 135 15.35 -14.99 -1.31
N LEU A 136 14.81 -15.05 -2.52
CA LEU A 136 13.41 -15.43 -2.74
C LEU A 136 13.19 -16.90 -2.43
N ALA A 137 12.04 -17.22 -1.85
CA ALA A 137 11.60 -18.59 -1.67
C ALA A 137 11.44 -19.32 -3.00
N ASP A 138 11.66 -20.63 -2.99
CA ASP A 138 11.44 -21.51 -4.13
C ASP A 138 10.03 -21.32 -4.70
N ASN A 139 9.89 -21.37 -6.03
CA ASN A 139 8.64 -21.14 -6.76
C ASN A 139 8.02 -19.72 -6.62
N SER A 140 8.77 -18.74 -6.12
CA SER A 140 8.37 -17.34 -6.20
C SER A 140 8.72 -16.74 -7.56
N GLU A 141 7.90 -15.79 -8.01
CA GLU A 141 8.21 -14.98 -9.18
C GLU A 141 8.75 -13.62 -8.78
N ALA A 142 9.60 -13.05 -9.62
CA ALA A 142 10.11 -11.71 -9.45
C ALA A 142 9.97 -10.90 -10.73
N TYR A 143 9.38 -9.72 -10.60
CA TYR A 143 9.12 -8.83 -11.71
C TYR A 143 9.68 -7.44 -11.43
N LEU A 144 10.58 -6.98 -12.30
CA LEU A 144 11.02 -5.58 -12.33
C LEU A 144 10.04 -4.82 -13.21
N TYR A 145 9.27 -3.92 -12.62
CA TYR A 145 8.26 -3.15 -13.33
C TYR A 145 8.86 -2.31 -14.46
N ASN A 146 8.23 -2.38 -15.63
CA ASN A 146 8.47 -1.48 -16.74
C ASN A 146 7.14 -0.92 -17.24
N PHE A 147 7.08 0.39 -17.49
CA PHE A 147 5.85 1.07 -17.90
C PHE A 147 5.36 0.61 -19.28
N SER A 148 6.29 0.22 -20.16
CA SER A 148 5.99 -0.27 -21.51
C SER A 148 5.65 -1.76 -21.56
N ASP A 149 5.62 -2.46 -20.42
CA ASP A 149 5.28 -3.88 -20.38
C ASP A 149 3.75 -4.08 -20.28
N ASP A 150 3.23 -4.99 -21.09
CA ASP A 150 1.83 -5.40 -21.12
C ASP A 150 1.56 -6.71 -20.40
N LYS A 151 2.54 -7.19 -19.62
CA LYS A 151 2.39 -8.35 -18.74
C LYS A 151 1.20 -8.16 -17.80
N LYS A 152 0.19 -9.02 -17.96
CA LYS A 152 -0.87 -9.21 -16.97
C LYS A 152 -0.35 -10.07 -15.82
N LEU A 153 -0.67 -9.69 -14.60
CA LEU A 153 -0.30 -10.43 -13.40
C LEU A 153 -1.53 -11.13 -12.85
N ASN A 154 -1.55 -12.47 -12.94
CA ASN A 154 -2.58 -13.28 -12.32
C ASN A 154 -1.91 -14.19 -11.28
N CYS A 155 -2.08 -13.87 -10.00
CA CYS A 155 -1.43 -14.61 -8.92
C CYS A 155 -2.22 -14.53 -7.62
N ASP A 156 -2.09 -15.55 -6.77
CA ASP A 156 -2.78 -15.56 -5.48
C ASP A 156 -2.25 -14.45 -4.55
N THR A 157 -0.93 -14.25 -4.50
CA THR A 157 -0.30 -13.18 -3.70
C THR A 157 0.63 -12.31 -4.55
N LEU A 158 0.38 -11.00 -4.54
CA LEU A 158 1.22 -9.96 -5.12
C LEU A 158 1.85 -9.11 -4.03
N ILE A 159 3.19 -9.05 -4.00
CA ILE A 159 3.96 -8.28 -3.02
C ILE A 159 4.71 -7.16 -3.73
N VAL A 160 4.31 -5.92 -3.47
CA VAL A 160 5.04 -4.72 -3.95
C VAL A 160 6.08 -4.34 -2.90
N VAL A 161 7.35 -4.52 -3.26
CA VAL A 161 8.45 -4.48 -2.29
C VAL A 161 8.87 -3.05 -1.96
N ASP A 162 9.02 -2.19 -2.97
CA ASP A 162 9.50 -0.82 -2.83
C ASP A 162 8.48 0.22 -3.28
N CYS A 163 8.66 1.45 -2.80
CA CYS A 163 7.86 2.59 -3.24
C CYS A 163 8.32 3.02 -4.64
N PRO A 164 7.41 3.12 -5.64
CA PRO A 164 7.75 3.71 -6.90
C PRO A 164 8.09 5.21 -6.74
N ASP A 165 8.86 5.72 -7.68
CA ASP A 165 9.16 7.15 -7.85
C ASP A 165 7.96 7.97 -8.38
N ASN A 166 6.93 7.28 -8.90
CA ASN A 166 5.70 7.88 -9.38
C ASN A 166 4.52 6.94 -9.08
N ILE A 167 3.46 7.49 -8.49
CA ILE A 167 2.25 6.74 -8.13
C ILE A 167 1.57 6.09 -9.35
N GLU A 168 1.69 6.69 -10.54
CA GLU A 168 1.10 6.15 -11.77
C GLU A 168 1.69 4.78 -12.14
N LYS A 169 2.93 4.47 -11.73
CA LYS A 169 3.51 3.13 -11.90
C LYS A 169 2.77 2.06 -11.10
N LEU A 170 2.38 2.38 -9.85
CA LEU A 170 1.59 1.46 -9.04
C LEU A 170 0.19 1.29 -9.62
N LYS A 171 -0.45 2.37 -10.05
CA LYS A 171 -1.79 2.30 -10.67
C LYS A 171 -1.77 1.44 -11.92
N SER A 172 -0.82 1.68 -12.82
CA SER A 172 -0.70 0.92 -14.06
C SER A 172 -0.39 -0.57 -13.82
N LEU A 173 0.43 -0.88 -12.80
CA LEU A 173 0.65 -2.26 -12.35
C LEU A 173 -0.66 -2.93 -11.89
N LEU A 174 -1.39 -2.27 -10.99
CA LEU A 174 -2.60 -2.82 -10.38
C LEU A 174 -3.75 -2.96 -11.37
N ALA A 175 -3.86 -2.02 -12.32
CA ALA A 175 -4.81 -2.09 -13.41
C ALA A 175 -4.61 -3.35 -14.29
N LYS A 176 -3.41 -3.94 -14.32
CA LYS A 176 -3.10 -5.16 -15.07
C LYS A 176 -3.03 -6.41 -14.17
N ALA A 177 -3.45 -6.30 -12.92
CA ALA A 177 -3.31 -7.36 -11.91
C ALA A 177 -4.67 -7.93 -11.48
N THR A 178 -4.77 -9.25 -11.45
CA THR A 178 -5.85 -10.01 -10.83
C THR A 178 -5.25 -10.81 -9.68
N VAL A 179 -5.58 -10.44 -8.44
CA VAL A 179 -4.91 -10.98 -7.25
C VAL A 179 -5.90 -11.27 -6.14
N LYS A 180 -5.64 -12.30 -5.31
CA LYS A 180 -6.46 -12.57 -4.10
C LYS A 180 -5.92 -11.81 -2.89
N HIS A 181 -4.60 -11.67 -2.80
CA HIS A 181 -3.92 -11.00 -1.70
C HIS A 181 -2.86 -10.04 -2.24
N PHE A 182 -2.95 -8.77 -1.86
CA PHE A 182 -1.97 -7.73 -2.16
C PHE A 182 -1.27 -7.26 -0.89
N ILE A 183 0.06 -7.27 -0.90
CA ILE A 183 0.88 -6.80 0.22
C ILE A 183 1.76 -5.64 -0.27
N PHE A 184 1.61 -4.47 0.36
CA PHE A 184 2.48 -3.33 0.13
C PHE A 184 3.54 -3.23 1.23
N VAL A 185 4.76 -3.66 0.94
CA VAL A 185 5.91 -3.51 1.84
C VAL A 185 6.44 -2.08 1.81
N GLY A 186 6.41 -1.43 0.63
CA GLY A 186 6.68 0.00 0.50
C GLY A 186 8.04 0.44 1.02
N TYR A 187 9.10 -0.34 0.78
CA TYR A 187 10.46 0.04 1.20
C TYR A 187 10.96 1.27 0.43
N THR A 188 11.64 2.18 1.14
CA THR A 188 12.35 3.32 0.55
C THR A 188 13.78 3.38 1.07
N ARG A 189 14.75 3.58 0.16
CA ARG A 189 16.14 3.89 0.54
C ARG A 189 16.31 5.33 0.99
N GLU A 190 15.53 6.24 0.42
CA GLU A 190 15.62 7.68 0.63
C GLU A 190 14.24 8.25 0.97
N ASN A 191 14.16 9.12 1.97
CA ASN A 191 12.91 9.75 2.40
C ASN A 191 12.77 11.16 1.78
N THR A 192 12.55 11.21 0.47
CA THR A 192 12.34 12.43 -0.32
C THR A 192 11.23 13.33 0.26
N TYR A 193 10.12 12.73 0.71
CA TYR A 193 9.02 13.50 1.33
C TYR A 193 9.47 14.27 2.59
N LEU A 194 10.22 13.61 3.49
CA LEU A 194 10.73 14.24 4.72
C LEU A 194 11.90 15.19 4.46
N ASN A 195 12.59 15.05 3.34
CA ASN A 195 13.66 15.97 2.95
C ASN A 195 13.11 17.32 2.46
N GLY A 196 11.86 17.36 1.99
CA GLY A 196 11.23 18.59 1.51
C GLY A 196 11.88 19.11 0.22
N LEU A 197 11.47 20.32 -0.17
CA LEU A 197 12.05 21.05 -1.29
C LEU A 197 13.20 21.95 -0.81
N PRO A 198 14.25 22.16 -1.62
CA PRO A 198 15.25 23.15 -1.31
C PRO A 198 14.67 24.57 -1.36
N THR A 199 15.11 25.42 -0.45
CA THR A 199 14.75 26.83 -0.44
C THR A 199 15.56 27.63 -1.46
N ARG A 200 15.06 28.82 -1.84
CA ARG A 200 15.81 29.76 -2.69
C ARG A 200 17.19 30.10 -2.10
N GLU A 201 17.28 30.22 -0.78
CA GLU A 201 18.54 30.46 -0.09
C GLU A 201 19.52 29.29 -0.23
N GLN A 202 19.03 28.04 -0.12
CA GLN A 202 19.83 26.84 -0.32
C GLN A 202 20.39 26.78 -1.76
N PHE A 203 19.56 27.04 -2.77
CA PHE A 203 20.03 27.14 -4.16
C PHE A 203 21.04 28.27 -4.34
N GLY A 204 20.81 29.43 -3.72
CA GLY A 204 21.75 30.56 -3.75
C GLY A 204 23.12 30.22 -3.19
N ARG A 205 23.18 29.43 -2.09
CA ARG A 205 24.44 28.96 -1.50
C ARG A 205 25.20 28.01 -2.43
N LEU A 206 24.50 27.05 -3.05
CA LEU A 206 25.11 26.15 -4.03
C LEU A 206 25.61 26.92 -5.27
N TYR A 207 24.86 27.92 -5.74
CA TYR A 207 25.23 28.72 -6.90
C TYR A 207 26.48 29.56 -6.61
N LYS A 208 26.51 30.26 -5.47
CA LYS A 208 27.70 31.02 -5.06
C LYS A 208 28.92 30.11 -4.93
N PHE A 209 28.74 28.91 -4.38
CA PHE A 209 29.80 27.92 -4.29
C PHE A 209 30.32 27.50 -5.67
N SER A 210 29.44 27.16 -6.61
CA SER A 210 29.87 26.70 -7.95
C SER A 210 30.58 27.79 -8.75
N GLN A 211 30.26 29.08 -8.54
CA GLN A 211 30.95 30.18 -9.19
C GLN A 211 32.34 30.48 -8.60
N THR A 212 32.60 30.07 -7.36
CA THR A 212 33.86 30.36 -6.66
C THR A 212 34.83 29.18 -6.63
N HIS A 213 34.33 27.97 -6.89
CA HIS A 213 35.10 26.73 -6.86
C HIS A 213 34.96 25.98 -8.17
N THR A 214 36.09 25.58 -8.75
CA THR A 214 36.15 24.79 -9.98
C THR A 214 36.68 23.39 -9.69
N ASN A 215 36.32 22.44 -10.55
CA ASN A 215 36.79 21.05 -10.50
C ASN A 215 36.53 20.34 -9.16
N VAL A 216 35.38 20.62 -8.54
CA VAL A 216 34.98 20.01 -7.27
C VAL A 216 34.63 18.55 -7.50
N ASN A 217 35.36 17.63 -6.87
CA ASN A 217 35.12 16.20 -7.05
C ASN A 217 33.87 15.74 -6.28
N ILE A 218 32.73 15.71 -6.95
CA ILE A 218 31.44 15.34 -6.35
C ILE A 218 31.29 13.83 -6.08
N ARG A 219 32.22 12.98 -6.54
CA ARG A 219 32.22 11.56 -6.17
C ARG A 219 32.85 11.35 -4.79
N ARG A 220 33.93 12.07 -4.51
CA ARG A 220 34.71 11.94 -3.26
C ARG A 220 34.24 12.92 -2.19
N ASP A 221 34.00 14.17 -2.55
CA ASP A 221 33.85 15.28 -1.61
C ASP A 221 32.39 15.72 -1.40
N LEU A 222 31.40 14.94 -1.89
CA LEU A 222 29.97 15.25 -1.77
C LEU A 222 29.51 15.47 -0.33
N GLN A 223 29.96 14.61 0.61
CA GLN A 223 29.57 14.76 2.02
C GLN A 223 30.13 16.05 2.61
N LYS A 224 31.41 16.35 2.36
CA LYS A 224 32.04 17.61 2.82
C LYS A 224 31.33 18.83 2.25
N LEU A 225 30.93 18.76 0.97
CA LEU A 225 30.17 19.83 0.32
C LEU A 225 28.77 20.00 0.96
N ALA A 226 28.09 18.89 1.25
CA ALA A 226 26.81 18.91 1.95
C ALA A 226 26.93 19.57 3.33
N ASP A 227 27.97 19.20 4.09
CA ASP A 227 28.25 19.78 5.42
C ASP A 227 28.55 21.27 5.32
N TYR A 228 29.41 21.68 4.38
CA TYR A 228 29.74 23.09 4.12
C TYR A 228 28.51 23.92 3.76
N LEU A 229 27.65 23.40 2.88
CA LEU A 229 26.41 24.05 2.47
C LEU A 229 25.28 23.88 3.49
N LYS A 230 25.50 23.16 4.60
CA LYS A 230 24.48 22.82 5.61
C LYS A 230 23.23 22.20 4.97
N LEU A 231 23.43 21.21 4.11
CA LEU A 231 22.40 20.47 3.39
C LEU A 231 22.48 18.99 3.74
N LYS A 232 21.34 18.30 3.70
CA LYS A 232 21.35 16.83 3.64
C LYS A 232 22.00 16.40 2.32
N ARG A 233 22.79 15.33 2.36
CA ARG A 233 23.53 14.82 1.19
C ARG A 233 22.59 14.54 0.01
N GLU A 234 21.45 13.90 0.25
CA GLU A 234 20.47 13.56 -0.79
C GLU A 234 19.83 14.81 -1.41
N LEU A 235 19.57 15.82 -0.60
CA LEU A 235 19.03 17.11 -1.07
C LEU A 235 20.06 17.85 -1.94
N LEU A 236 21.34 17.78 -1.58
CA LEU A 236 22.41 18.34 -2.41
C LEU A 236 22.53 17.62 -3.76
N VAL A 237 22.46 16.28 -3.79
CA VAL A 237 22.48 15.52 -5.06
C VAL A 237 21.35 15.98 -5.99
N PHE A 238 20.14 16.12 -5.44
CA PHE A 238 19.00 16.67 -6.17
C PHE A 238 19.30 18.06 -6.75
N MET A 239 19.79 18.99 -5.92
CA MET A 239 20.08 20.36 -6.34
C MET A 239 21.17 20.43 -7.42
N ILE A 240 22.22 19.60 -7.31
CA ILE A 240 23.29 19.52 -8.32
C ILE A 240 22.73 19.05 -9.66
N ASN A 241 21.85 18.04 -9.68
CA ASN A 241 21.23 17.55 -10.91
C ASN A 241 20.35 18.63 -11.57
N VAL A 242 19.55 19.34 -10.78
CA VAL A 242 18.74 20.48 -11.28
C VAL A 242 19.64 21.56 -11.88
N PHE A 243 20.74 21.93 -11.21
CA PHE A 243 21.68 22.92 -11.73
C PHE A 243 22.42 22.45 -12.98
N PHE A 244 22.72 21.16 -13.08
CA PHE A 244 23.34 20.57 -14.26
C PHE A 244 22.39 20.62 -15.46
N GLU A 245 21.13 20.21 -15.30
CA GLU A 245 20.11 20.28 -16.35
C GLU A 245 19.83 21.73 -16.78
N ALA A 246 19.72 22.65 -15.82
CA ALA A 246 19.55 24.08 -16.09
C ALA A 246 20.84 24.80 -16.51
N LYS A 247 21.95 24.06 -16.73
CA LYS A 247 23.25 24.57 -17.23
C LYS A 247 23.94 25.61 -16.32
N PHE A 248 23.59 25.67 -15.03
CA PHE A 248 24.28 26.47 -14.01
C PHE A 248 25.63 25.85 -13.60
N VAL A 249 25.77 24.53 -13.72
CA VAL A 249 27.03 23.81 -13.49
C VAL A 249 27.31 22.86 -14.64
N LYS A 250 28.59 22.53 -14.84
CA LYS A 250 29.06 21.46 -15.72
C LYS A 250 29.68 20.37 -14.87
N ILE A 251 29.47 19.11 -15.27
CA ILE A 251 30.04 17.94 -14.60
C ILE A 251 30.79 17.12 -15.64
N GLU A 252 32.11 17.09 -15.53
CA GLU A 252 32.99 16.35 -16.43
C GLU A 252 33.83 15.38 -15.60
N ASN A 253 33.76 14.09 -15.91
CA ASN A 253 34.47 13.04 -15.18
C ASN A 253 34.25 13.02 -13.64
N GLY A 254 33.09 13.52 -13.18
CA GLY A 254 32.76 13.63 -11.76
C GLY A 254 33.35 14.87 -11.07
N LEU A 255 33.90 15.81 -11.84
CA LEU A 255 34.34 17.13 -11.38
C LEU A 255 33.27 18.16 -11.77
N MET A 256 32.77 18.89 -10.78
CA MET A 256 31.77 19.93 -10.95
C MET A 256 32.44 21.32 -10.99
N SER A 257 32.04 22.13 -11.97
CA SER A 257 32.44 23.54 -12.09
C SER A 257 31.23 24.41 -12.39
N GLY A 258 31.22 25.65 -11.90
CA GLY A 258 30.22 26.64 -12.30
C GLY A 258 30.32 26.96 -13.79
N ASN A 259 29.17 27.20 -14.42
CA ASN A 259 29.13 27.79 -15.74
C ASN A 259 29.01 29.31 -15.61
N THR A 260 29.81 30.06 -16.35
CA THR A 260 29.87 31.53 -16.28
C THR A 260 28.94 32.21 -17.27
N ASN A 261 28.55 31.51 -18.34
CA ASN A 261 27.60 31.99 -19.35
C ASN A 261 26.24 31.29 -19.15
N VAL A 262 25.50 31.70 -18.13
CA VAL A 262 24.19 31.12 -17.82
C VAL A 262 23.06 32.06 -18.23
N THR A 263 22.19 31.58 -19.10
CA THR A 263 20.91 32.22 -19.38
C THR A 263 19.94 31.94 -18.23
N PRO A 264 19.11 32.91 -17.79
CA PRO A 264 18.08 32.66 -16.80
C PRO A 264 17.22 31.46 -17.19
N HIS A 265 17.13 30.48 -16.30
CA HIS A 265 16.33 29.27 -16.49
C HIS A 265 15.54 29.01 -15.21
N ASN A 266 14.26 28.70 -15.34
CA ASN A 266 13.45 28.30 -14.20
C ASN A 266 13.85 26.89 -13.75
N LEU A 267 14.19 26.72 -12.48
CA LEU A 267 14.64 25.44 -11.95
C LEU A 267 13.51 24.40 -11.94
N GLU A 268 12.27 24.86 -11.79
CA GLU A 268 11.09 24.00 -11.72
C GLU A 268 10.78 23.32 -13.05
N ASP A 269 11.23 23.90 -14.18
CA ASP A 269 11.00 23.33 -15.51
C ASP A 269 11.92 22.14 -15.82
N THR A 270 12.92 21.88 -14.96
CA THR A 270 13.87 20.78 -15.16
C THR A 270 13.22 19.42 -14.87
N ASN A 271 13.63 18.40 -15.62
CA ASN A 271 13.11 17.04 -15.45
C ASN A 271 13.46 16.48 -14.06
N SER A 272 14.66 16.78 -13.57
CA SER A 272 15.08 16.41 -12.22
C SER A 272 14.17 17.01 -11.14
N TYR A 273 13.74 18.27 -11.28
CA TYR A 273 12.81 18.92 -10.34
C TYR A 273 11.43 18.25 -10.38
N GLN A 274 10.88 18.04 -11.57
CA GLN A 274 9.57 17.39 -11.73
C GLN A 274 9.58 15.94 -11.23
N ALA A 275 10.64 15.18 -11.50
CA ALA A 275 10.81 13.82 -10.98
C ALA A 275 10.89 13.79 -9.45
N TYR A 276 11.58 14.77 -8.84
CA TYR A 276 11.63 14.89 -7.38
C TYR A 276 10.25 15.17 -6.78
N LEU A 277 9.46 16.06 -7.39
CA LEU A 277 8.07 16.31 -6.98
C LEU A 277 7.19 15.05 -7.09
N GLN A 278 7.31 14.29 -8.18
CA GLN A 278 6.58 13.03 -8.35
C GLN A 278 6.95 12.01 -7.26
N LYS A 279 8.25 11.87 -6.96
CA LYS A 279 8.74 10.98 -5.90
C LYS A 279 8.26 11.41 -4.53
N MET A 280 8.26 12.71 -4.23
CA MET A 280 7.68 13.25 -2.99
C MET A 280 6.18 12.92 -2.88
N LYS A 281 5.42 13.12 -3.96
CA LYS A 281 3.97 12.84 -4.00
C LYS A 281 3.70 11.35 -3.82
N ALA A 282 4.46 10.49 -4.49
CA ALA A 282 4.36 9.04 -4.34
C ALA A 282 4.62 8.61 -2.88
N GLN A 283 5.70 9.09 -2.26
CA GLN A 283 5.99 8.78 -0.86
C GLN A 283 4.92 9.31 0.09
N LYS A 284 4.42 10.54 -0.11
CA LYS A 284 3.31 11.09 0.69
C LYS A 284 2.10 10.17 0.66
N SER A 285 1.69 9.71 -0.53
CA SER A 285 0.50 8.89 -0.72
C SER A 285 0.68 7.43 -0.31
N LEU A 286 1.87 6.86 -0.46
CA LEU A 286 2.09 5.41 -0.27
C LEU A 286 2.72 5.09 1.09
N ILE A 287 3.64 5.94 1.55
CA ILE A 287 4.43 5.71 2.78
C ILE A 287 3.84 6.45 3.97
N TYR A 288 3.39 7.69 3.79
CA TYR A 288 2.99 8.57 4.91
C TYR A 288 1.47 8.77 5.05
N SER A 289 0.66 8.11 4.23
CA SER A 289 -0.82 8.15 4.32
C SER A 289 -1.35 7.21 5.42
N LYS A 290 -2.63 7.34 5.78
CA LYS A 290 -3.28 6.32 6.64
C LYS A 290 -3.39 5.01 5.87
N SER A 291 -3.18 3.88 6.56
CA SER A 291 -3.27 2.56 5.93
C SER A 291 -4.66 2.30 5.33
N THR A 292 -5.73 2.80 5.97
CA THR A 292 -7.11 2.70 5.48
C THR A 292 -7.32 3.40 4.14
N ASP A 293 -6.69 4.56 3.95
CA ASP A 293 -6.84 5.34 2.72
C ASP A 293 -6.07 4.67 1.57
N LEU A 294 -4.90 4.11 1.87
CA LEU A 294 -4.11 3.35 0.90
C LEU A 294 -4.80 2.04 0.52
N GLN A 295 -5.38 1.32 1.48
CA GLN A 295 -6.18 0.11 1.21
C GLN A 295 -7.31 0.40 0.22
N LYS A 296 -8.12 1.43 0.48
CA LYS A 296 -9.19 1.87 -0.42
C LYS A 296 -8.66 2.25 -1.81
N GLY A 297 -7.54 2.97 -1.86
CA GLY A 297 -6.90 3.36 -3.11
C GLY A 297 -6.44 2.15 -3.94
N VAL A 298 -5.80 1.16 -3.30
CA VAL A 298 -5.35 -0.07 -3.96
C VAL A 298 -6.53 -0.86 -4.51
N LEU A 299 -7.59 -1.07 -3.72
CA LEU A 299 -8.81 -1.75 -4.18
C LEU A 299 -9.38 -1.07 -5.41
N LYS A 300 -9.52 0.27 -5.37
CA LYS A 300 -9.97 1.04 -6.52
C LYS A 300 -9.09 0.81 -7.76
N TYR A 301 -7.77 0.79 -7.62
CA TYR A 301 -6.86 0.60 -8.76
C TYR A 301 -6.91 -0.83 -9.34
N LEU A 302 -7.29 -1.82 -8.52
CA LEU A 302 -7.52 -3.20 -8.97
C LEU A 302 -8.87 -3.33 -9.69
N ASP A 303 -9.89 -2.59 -9.24
CA ASP A 303 -11.25 -2.64 -9.82
C ASP A 303 -11.39 -1.86 -11.14
N GLU A 304 -10.48 -0.94 -11.45
CA GLU A 304 -10.54 -0.07 -12.66
C GLU A 304 -10.52 -0.84 -14.01
N ASN A 305 -10.41 -2.18 -14.01
CA ASN A 305 -10.46 -3.04 -15.21
C ASN A 305 -11.28 -4.36 -15.06
N ASN A 306 -12.03 -4.54 -13.95
CA ASN A 306 -12.97 -5.67 -13.80
C ASN A 306 -14.39 -5.28 -14.20
#